data_AF-A0A662DME8-F1
#
_entry.id   AF-A0A662DME8-F1
#
_cell.length_a   1.000
_cell.length_b   1.000
_cell.length_c   1.000
_cell.angle_alpha   90.00
_cell.angle_beta   90.00
_cell.angle_gamma   90.00
#
_symmetry.space_group_name_H-M   'P 1'
#
loop_
_entity.id
_entity.type
_entity.pdbx_description
1 polymer ?
#
loop_
_entity_poly.entity_id
_entity_poly.type
_entity_poly.pdbx_seq_one_letter_code
_entity_poly.pdbx_strand_id
1 'polypeptide(L)' 'PVKAVDSAGAVRYETCTEAIKADGGNYLFGIDPEYTWYEDRDGDGVVCENR' A
#
# COMPACT_ATOMS: atom_id res chain seq x y z
N PRO A 1 -5.20 -11.85 -0.10
CA PRO A 1 -6.22 -11.75 -1.13
C PRO A 1 -6.35 -10.30 -1.58
N VAL A 2 -6.89 -10.08 -2.79
CA VAL A 2 -7.33 -8.75 -3.20
C VAL A 2 -8.49 -8.33 -2.30
N LYS A 3 -8.41 -7.10 -1.78
CA LYS A 3 -9.45 -6.46 -0.96
C LYS A 3 -10.39 -5.61 -1.80
N ALA A 4 -9.82 -4.79 -2.69
CA ALA A 4 -10.58 -3.89 -3.54
C ALA A 4 -9.77 -3.50 -4.78
N VAL A 5 -10.45 -2.96 -5.78
CA VAL A 5 -9.83 -2.26 -6.92
C VAL A 5 -10.42 -0.86 -6.94
N ASP A 6 -9.58 0.16 -7.02
CA ASP A 6 -10.02 1.55 -7.02
C ASP A 6 -10.48 2.02 -8.42
N SER A 7 -10.91 3.27 -8.53
CA SER A 7 -11.39 3.84 -9.80
C SER A 7 -10.29 4.09 -10.83
N ALA A 8 -9.01 4.08 -10.43
CA ALA A 8 -7.86 4.18 -11.31
C ALA A 8 -7.34 2.81 -11.76
N GLY A 9 -7.87 1.72 -11.19
CA GLY A 9 -7.46 0.34 -11.48
C GLY A 9 -6.37 -0.19 -10.53
N ALA A 10 -5.99 0.57 -9.50
CA ALA A 10 -5.04 0.12 -8.50
C ALA A 10 -5.68 -0.93 -7.58
N VAL A 11 -4.93 -2.00 -7.30
CA VAL A 11 -5.41 -3.15 -6.52
C VAL A 11 -4.99 -2.97 -5.07
N ARG A 12 -5.96 -2.87 -4.17
CA ARG A 12 -5.75 -2.92 -2.73
C ARG A 12 -5.71 -4.36 -2.27
N TYR A 13 -4.69 -4.71 -1.49
CA TYR A 13 -4.58 -6.02 -0.86
C TYR A 13 -4.97 -5.93 0.63
N GLU A 14 -5.29 -7.07 1.24
CA GLU A 14 -5.61 -7.08 2.68
C GLU A 14 -4.40 -6.77 3.55
N THR A 15 -3.20 -7.14 3.10
CA THR A 15 -1.96 -6.96 3.87
C THR A 15 -0.85 -6.39 3.02
N CYS A 16 0.08 -5.67 3.64
CA CYS A 16 1.29 -5.21 2.98
C CYS A 16 2.12 -6.37 2.40
N THR A 17 2.15 -7.52 3.07
CA THR A 17 2.84 -8.73 2.57
C THR A 17 2.32 -9.16 1.20
N GLU A 18 1.03 -8.95 0.92
CA GLU A 18 0.43 -9.32 -0.35
C GLU A 18 0.61 -8.25 -1.41
N ALA A 19 0.56 -6.98 -1.02
CA ALA A 19 0.93 -5.87 -1.90
C ALA A 19 2.38 -6.03 -2.39
N ILE A 20 3.32 -6.28 -1.48
CA ILE A 20 4.75 -6.48 -1.79
C ILE A 20 4.97 -7.69 -2.70
N LYS A 21 4.27 -8.81 -2.46
CA LYS A 21 4.34 -9.99 -3.35
C LYS A 21 3.81 -9.74 -4.76
N ALA A 22 2.97 -8.74 -4.93
CA ALA A 22 2.43 -8.32 -6.22
C ALA A 22 3.18 -7.11 -6.81
N ASP A 23 4.46 -6.94 -6.43
CA ASP A 23 5.33 -5.83 -6.85
C ASP A 23 4.83 -4.43 -6.46
N GLY A 24 3.93 -4.34 -5.47
CA GLY A 24 3.51 -3.10 -4.83
C GLY A 24 4.32 -2.78 -3.56
N GLY A 25 3.91 -1.74 -2.83
CA GLY A 25 4.55 -1.28 -1.59
C GLY A 25 5.35 0.00 -1.76
N ASN A 26 6.02 0.43 -0.68
CA ASN A 26 6.71 1.73 -0.56
C ASN A 26 5.83 2.93 -0.94
N TYR A 27 4.55 2.91 -0.57
CA TYR A 27 3.64 4.01 -0.90
C TYR A 27 3.97 5.22 -0.04
N LEU A 28 4.09 6.39 -0.65
CA LEU A 28 4.56 7.63 -0.04
C LEU A 28 3.39 8.55 0.33
N PHE A 29 3.43 9.10 1.56
CA PHE A 29 2.44 10.06 2.03
C PHE A 29 2.35 11.29 1.11
N GLY A 30 1.12 11.61 0.68
CA GLY A 30 0.83 12.77 -0.16
C GLY A 30 1.22 12.63 -1.64
N ILE A 31 1.80 11.49 -2.03
CA ILE A 31 2.16 11.17 -3.42
C ILE A 31 1.27 10.03 -3.90
N ASP A 32 1.29 8.91 -3.18
CA ASP A 32 0.58 7.69 -3.56
C ASP A 32 -0.77 7.62 -2.84
N PRO A 33 -1.91 7.57 -3.57
CA PRO A 33 -3.23 7.40 -2.97
C PRO A 33 -3.33 6.16 -2.07
N GLU A 34 -2.59 5.10 -2.43
CA GLU A 34 -2.49 3.83 -1.74
C GLU A 34 -1.91 3.95 -0.33
N TYR A 35 -1.21 5.04 -0.01
CA TYR A 35 -0.70 5.28 1.34
C TYR A 35 -1.82 5.15 2.38
N THR A 36 -2.99 5.69 2.09
CA THR A 36 -4.15 5.71 2.99
C THR A 36 -4.79 4.34 3.22
N TRP A 37 -4.37 3.31 2.50
CA TRP A 37 -4.95 1.97 2.59
C TRP A 37 -4.36 1.13 3.71
N TYR A 38 -3.19 1.51 4.21
CA TYR A 38 -2.42 0.75 5.17
C TYR A 38 -2.00 1.64 6.34
N GLU A 39 -1.53 1.02 7.41
CA GLU A 39 -1.08 1.71 8.61
C GLU A 39 0.43 1.94 8.54
N ASP A 40 0.83 3.21 8.64
CA ASP A 40 2.21 3.62 8.85
C ASP A 40 2.54 3.47 10.34
N ARG A 41 3.14 2.32 10.70
CA ARG A 41 3.32 1.92 12.10
C ARG A 41 4.47 2.63 12.79
N ASP A 42 5.48 3.05 12.04
CA ASP A 42 6.65 3.78 12.54
C ASP A 42 6.60 5.29 12.23
N GLY A 43 5.69 5.73 11.36
CA GLY A 43 5.34 7.12 11.18
C GLY A 43 6.36 7.90 10.34
N ASP A 44 7.05 7.22 9.43
CA ASP A 44 8.11 7.81 8.61
C ASP A 44 7.60 8.39 7.27
N GLY A 45 6.32 8.22 6.97
CA GLY A 45 5.70 8.70 5.74
C GLY A 45 5.71 7.69 4.61
N VAL A 46 6.04 6.42 4.87
CA VAL A 46 5.99 5.33 3.90
C VAL A 46 5.18 4.15 4.46
N VAL A 47 4.31 3.53 3.66
CA VAL A 47 3.62 2.28 4.05
C VAL A 47 3.99 1.10 3.17
N CYS A 48 3.85 -0.10 3.73
CA CYS A 48 4.17 -1.36 3.09
C CYS A 48 5.60 -1.39 2.55
N GLU A 49 6.54 -0.93 3.38
CA GLU A 49 7.95 -0.91 3.04
C GLU A 49 8.51 -2.33 2.92
N ASN A 50 9.49 -2.49 2.04
CA ASN A 50 10.19 -3.77 1.84
C ASN A 50 11.57 -3.79 2.54
N ARG A 51 11.70 -3.08 3.67
CA ARG A 51 12.96 -2.91 4.42
C ARG A 51 12.99 -3.66 5.75
#